data_AF-A0A068SWL7-F1
#
_entry.id   AF-A0A068SWL7-F1
#
_cell.length_a   1.000
_cell.length_b   1.000
_cell.length_c   1.000
_cell.angle_alpha   90.00
_cell.angle_beta   90.00
_cell.angle_gamma   90.00
#
_symmetry.space_group_name_H-M   'P 1'
#
loop_
_entity.id
_entity.type
_entity.pdbx_description
1 polymer ?
#
loop_
_entity_poly.entity_id
_entity_poly.type
_entity_poly.pdbx_seq_one_letter_code
_entity_poly.pdbx_strand_id
1 'polypeptide(L)'
;MSISRFAFAAETASTPVDLLRQRYGSDQPASTAEWNTALEAILSHRSVRTYLPKPVPESVLHLIVAAAQSAPTSSGLQAWSVVAVEAPNGGKSLPN
;
A
#
# COMPACT_ATOMS: atom_id res chain seq x y z
N MET A 1 -17.59 26.14 -15.00
CA MET A 1 -16.46 25.40 -14.40
C MET A 1 -17.04 24.46 -13.35
N SER A 2 -17.18 23.18 -13.67
CA SER A 2 -17.80 22.17 -12.79
C SER A 2 -16.71 21.34 -12.14
N ILE A 3 -16.63 21.37 -10.81
CA ILE A 3 -15.77 20.47 -10.04
C ILE A 3 -16.61 19.23 -9.77
N SER A 4 -16.38 18.16 -10.52
CA SER A 4 -16.95 16.84 -10.22
C SER A 4 -16.35 16.35 -8.90
N ARG A 5 -17.17 16.41 -7.85
CA ARG A 5 -16.89 15.81 -6.54
C ARG A 5 -16.84 14.30 -6.74
N PHE A 6 -15.64 13.70 -6.69
CA PHE A 6 -15.53 12.25 -6.57
C PHE A 6 -16.08 11.86 -5.21
N ALA A 7 -17.28 11.27 -5.21
CA ALA A 7 -17.81 10.59 -4.05
C ALA A 7 -16.91 9.37 -3.80
N PHE A 8 -16.36 9.27 -2.58
CA PHE A 8 -15.78 8.02 -2.11
C PHE A 8 -16.96 7.06 -1.97
N ALA A 9 -17.13 6.15 -2.93
CA ALA A 9 -18.04 5.02 -2.73
C ALA A 9 -17.55 4.32 -1.47
N ALA A 10 -18.45 4.07 -0.52
CA ALA A 10 -18.15 3.24 0.64
C ALA A 10 -17.50 1.95 0.10
N GLU A 11 -16.24 1.72 0.45
CA GLU A 11 -15.56 0.48 0.12
C GLU A 11 -16.40 -0.61 0.77
N THR A 12 -17.09 -1.41 -0.04
CA THR A 12 -17.80 -2.60 0.44
C THR A 12 -16.76 -3.41 1.20
N ALA A 13 -16.95 -3.57 2.50
CA ALA A 13 -16.02 -4.31 3.34
C ALA A 13 -15.98 -5.75 2.83
N SER A 14 -14.91 -6.11 2.11
CA SER A 14 -14.67 -7.48 1.66
C SER A 14 -14.45 -8.36 2.88
N THR A 15 -15.13 -9.50 2.95
CA THR A 15 -14.88 -10.45 4.04
C THR A 15 -13.51 -11.12 3.86
N PRO A 16 -12.91 -11.68 4.92
CA PRO A 16 -11.69 -12.49 4.81
C PRO A 16 -11.72 -13.56 3.71
N VAL A 17 -12.87 -14.22 3.55
CA VAL A 17 -13.08 -15.25 2.52
C VAL A 17 -13.09 -14.62 1.13
N ASP A 18 -13.68 -13.44 0.97
CA ASP A 18 -13.70 -12.73 -0.32
C ASP A 18 -12.29 -12.29 -0.73
N LEU A 19 -11.45 -11.84 0.21
CA LEU A 19 -10.06 -11.47 -0.07
C LEU A 19 -9.22 -12.68 -0.50
N LEU A 20 -9.41 -13.83 0.15
CA LEU A 20 -8.76 -15.08 -0.26
C LEU A 20 -9.20 -15.49 -1.67
N ARG A 21 -10.51 -15.48 -1.94
CA ARG A 21 -11.04 -15.82 -3.26
C ARG A 21 -10.54 -14.87 -4.34
N GLN A 22 -10.49 -13.56 -4.06
CA GLN A 22 -9.97 -12.56 -4.98
C GLN A 22 -8.50 -12.80 -5.32
N ARG A 23 -7.69 -13.21 -4.33
CA ARG A 23 -6.26 -13.48 -4.52
C ARG A 23 -5.99 -14.75 -5.32
N TYR A 24 -6.71 -15.83 -5.02
CA TYR A 24 -6.43 -17.16 -5.57
C TYR A 24 -7.33 -17.56 -6.74
N GLY A 25 -8.41 -16.81 -7.00
CA GLY A 25 -9.40 -17.11 -8.05
C GLY A 25 -10.34 -18.27 -7.71
N SER A 26 -10.26 -18.84 -6.52
CA SER A 26 -11.08 -19.95 -6.04
C SER A 26 -11.16 -19.96 -4.52
N ASP A 27 -12.13 -20.69 -3.98
CA ASP A 27 -12.26 -20.89 -2.53
C ASP A 27 -11.02 -21.61 -1.98
N GLN A 28 -10.51 -21.11 -0.86
CA GLN A 28 -9.36 -21.68 -0.17
C GLN A 28 -9.81 -22.46 1.06
N PRO A 29 -9.14 -23.59 1.39
CA PRO A 29 -9.45 -24.37 2.58
C PRO A 29 -8.95 -23.72 3.89
N ALA A 30 -8.57 -22.43 3.86
CA ALA A 30 -8.03 -21.72 5.01
C ALA A 30 -9.15 -21.24 5.94
N SER A 31 -9.00 -21.49 7.25
CA SER A 31 -9.84 -20.90 8.28
C SER A 31 -9.52 -19.42 8.43
N THR A 32 -10.56 -18.60 8.61
CA THR A 32 -10.43 -17.14 8.85
C THR A 32 -10.61 -16.79 10.33
N ALA A 33 -10.62 -17.77 11.24
CA ALA A 33 -10.82 -17.56 12.66
C ALA A 33 -9.73 -16.69 13.33
N GLU A 34 -8.48 -16.76 12.83
CA GLU A 34 -7.33 -16.00 13.35
C GLU A 34 -7.05 -14.72 12.54
N TRP A 35 -8.08 -14.14 11.92
CA TRP A 35 -7.94 -12.93 11.13
C TRP A 35 -7.37 -11.76 11.93
N ASN A 36 -6.47 -11.01 11.31
CA ASN A 36 -5.87 -9.81 11.90
C ASN A 36 -5.52 -8.78 10.82
N THR A 37 -5.15 -7.57 11.24
CA THR A 37 -4.89 -6.44 10.34
C THR A 37 -3.68 -6.66 9.42
N ALA A 38 -2.70 -7.48 9.83
CA ALA A 38 -1.55 -7.80 8.98
C ALA A 38 -1.96 -8.73 7.82
N LEU A 39 -2.77 -9.76 8.11
CA LEU A 39 -3.35 -10.63 7.09
C LEU A 39 -4.23 -9.83 6.13
N GLU A 40 -5.05 -8.93 6.65
CA GLU A 40 -5.87 -8.02 5.83
C GLU A 40 -5.02 -7.16 4.90
N ALA A 41 -3.97 -6.50 5.42
CA ALA A 41 -3.09 -5.67 4.60
C ALA A 41 -2.39 -6.46 3.49
N ILE A 42 -1.99 -7.71 3.76
CA ILE A 42 -1.32 -8.57 2.77
C ILE A 42 -2.31 -9.07 1.70
N LEU A 43 -3.50 -9.51 2.13
CA LEU A 43 -4.49 -10.16 1.26
C LEU A 43 -5.33 -9.16 0.45
N SER A 44 -5.53 -7.95 0.97
CA SER A 44 -6.19 -6.84 0.24
C SER A 44 -5.23 -6.02 -0.64
N HIS A 45 -3.93 -6.31 -0.60
CA HIS A 45 -2.94 -5.56 -1.36
C HIS A 45 -3.24 -5.58 -2.87
N ARG A 46 -3.26 -4.39 -3.47
CA ARG A 46 -3.36 -4.18 -4.91
C ARG A 46 -2.46 -3.05 -5.35
N SER A 47 -1.91 -3.12 -6.55
CA SER A 47 -1.10 -2.03 -7.10
C SER A 47 -1.99 -0.83 -7.42
N VAL A 48 -1.74 0.30 -6.76
CA VAL A 48 -2.38 1.60 -7.04
C VAL A 48 -1.49 2.40 -7.99
N ARG A 49 -2.08 3.01 -9.02
CA ARG A 49 -1.35 3.79 -10.04
C ARG A 49 -1.88 5.22 -10.24
N THR A 50 -2.85 5.62 -9.42
CA THR A 50 -3.43 6.96 -9.42
C THR A 50 -3.57 7.40 -7.98
N TYR A 51 -2.91 8.49 -7.63
CA TYR A 51 -2.84 8.99 -6.26
C TYR A 51 -3.48 10.38 -6.19
N LEU A 52 -3.99 10.72 -5.01
CA LEU A 52 -4.43 12.09 -4.74
C LEU A 52 -3.22 13.03 -4.76
N PRO A 53 -3.39 14.32 -5.10
CA PRO A 53 -2.32 15.33 -5.00
C PRO A 53 -2.09 15.75 -3.54
N LYS A 54 -2.11 14.79 -2.61
CA LYS A 54 -1.89 14.99 -1.18
C LYS A 54 -0.50 14.45 -0.83
N PRO A 55 0.42 15.30 -0.32
CA PRO A 55 1.74 14.84 0.08
C PRO A 55 1.66 13.90 1.28
N VAL A 56 2.63 12.99 1.38
CA VAL A 56 2.81 12.12 2.55
C VAL A 56 3.60 12.91 3.61
N PRO A 57 3.15 12.96 4.88
CA PRO A 57 3.93 13.60 5.94
C PRO A 57 5.29 12.93 6.14
N GLU A 58 6.34 13.72 6.35
CA GLU A 58 7.71 13.24 6.54
C GLU A 58 7.84 12.23 7.70
N SER A 59 7.12 12.47 8.80
CA SER A 59 7.10 11.55 9.94
C SER A 59 6.59 10.15 9.58
N VAL A 60 5.64 10.07 8.64
CA VAL A 60 5.12 8.79 8.14
C VAL A 60 6.17 8.11 7.26
N LEU A 61 6.88 8.86 6.41
CA LEU A 61 7.96 8.32 5.59
C LEU A 61 9.07 7.69 6.45
N HIS A 62 9.51 8.35 7.51
CA HIS A 62 10.50 7.79 8.43
C HIS A 62 10.00 6.51 9.11
N LEU A 63 8.74 6.49 9.56
CA LEU A 63 8.17 5.32 10.21
C LEU A 63 8.10 4.10 9.27
N ILE A 64 7.64 4.27 8.03
CA ILE A 64 7.54 3.16 7.08
C ILE A 64 8.92 2.65 6.65
N VAL A 65 9.91 3.54 6.52
CA VAL A 65 11.29 3.16 6.20
C VAL A 65 11.93 2.40 7.36
N ALA A 66 11.68 2.80 8.61
CA ALA A 66 12.11 2.04 9.79
C ALA A 66 11.46 0.65 9.85
N ALA A 67 10.16 0.55 9.55
CA ALA A 67 9.48 -0.74 9.46
C ALA A 67 10.09 -1.63 8.37
N ALA A 68 10.37 -1.08 7.18
CA ALA A 68 11.00 -1.81 6.08
C ALA A 68 12.42 -2.32 6.45
N GLN A 69 13.20 -1.55 7.22
CA GLN A 69 14.52 -1.96 7.73
C GLN A 69 14.51 -3.16 8.67
N SER A 70 13.35 -3.51 9.23
CA SER A 70 13.22 -4.70 10.07
C SER A 70 13.22 -6.01 9.26
N ALA A 71 13.16 -5.94 7.93
CA ALA A 71 13.22 -7.11 7.07
C ALA A 71 14.61 -7.79 7.11
N PRO A 72 14.69 -9.13 7.21
CA PRO A 72 15.96 -9.83 7.18
C PRO A 72 16.62 -9.71 5.80
N THR A 73 17.95 -9.50 5.78
CA THR A 73 18.78 -9.48 4.57
C THR A 73 19.91 -10.48 4.70
N SER A 74 20.52 -10.92 3.59
CA SER A 74 21.69 -11.80 3.61
C SER A 74 22.77 -11.29 4.56
N SER A 75 23.23 -12.17 5.46
CA SER A 75 24.22 -11.87 6.51
C SER A 75 23.92 -10.66 7.41
N GLY A 76 22.68 -10.16 7.43
CA GLY A 76 22.29 -8.96 8.18
C GLY A 76 22.97 -7.67 7.70
N LEU A 77 23.52 -7.62 6.48
CA LEU A 77 24.32 -6.49 6.00
C LEU A 77 23.51 -5.22 5.76
N GLN A 78 22.18 -5.32 5.55
CA GLN A 78 21.30 -4.20 5.21
C GLN A 78 21.81 -3.40 4.00
N ALA A 79 22.29 -4.11 2.97
CA ALA A 79 22.92 -3.53 1.78
C ALA A 79 21.89 -2.90 0.82
N TRP A 80 21.19 -1.85 1.27
CA TRP A 80 20.22 -1.10 0.48
C TRP A 80 20.22 0.38 0.86
N SER A 81 19.70 1.21 -0.05
CA SER A 81 19.47 2.63 0.18
C SER A 81 18.07 3.00 -0.30
N VAL A 82 17.48 4.04 0.32
CA VAL A 82 16.20 4.61 -0.12
C VAL A 82 16.39 6.09 -0.41
N VAL A 83 15.83 6.51 -1.55
CA VAL A 83 15.78 7.90 -1.98
C VAL A 83 14.31 8.29 -2.11
N ALA A 84 13.84 9.22 -1.29
CA ALA A 84 12.50 9.77 -1.42
C ALA A 84 12.47 10.72 -2.63
N VAL A 85 11.63 10.40 -3.62
CA VAL A 85 11.43 11.23 -4.81
C VAL A 85 10.08 11.91 -4.69
N GLU A 86 10.09 13.24 -4.65
CA GLU A 86 8.89 14.05 -4.60
C GLU A 86 8.65 14.73 -5.95
N ALA A 87 7.39 14.90 -6.32
CA ALA A 87 7.06 15.74 -7.46
C ALA A 87 7.55 17.16 -7.15
N PRO A 88 8.22 17.85 -8.09
CA PRO A 88 8.65 19.21 -7.83
C PRO A 88 7.44 20.06 -7.51
N ASN A 89 7.61 20.97 -6.54
CA ASN A 89 6.61 21.97 -6.18
C ASN A 89 6.26 22.79 -7.44
N GLY A 90 5.21 22.37 -8.14
CA GLY A 90 4.85 22.86 -9.48
C GLY A 90 5.28 21.93 -10.63
N GLY A 91 4.62 20.77 -10.77
CA GLY A 91 4.31 20.16 -12.07
C GLY A 91 5.42 20.07 -13.14
N LYS A 92 6.67 19.83 -12.78
CA LYS A 92 7.71 19.48 -13.76
C LYS A 92 8.00 17.99 -13.69
N SER A 93 7.67 17.29 -14.76
CA SER A 93 8.05 15.89 -14.94
C SER A 93 9.56 15.72 -14.78
N LEU A 94 9.99 14.71 -14.03
CA LEU A 94 11.35 14.20 -14.11
C LEU A 94 11.56 13.60 -15.53
N PRO A 95 12.73 13.79 -16.15
CA PRO A 95 13.01 13.20 -17.45
C PRO A 95 13.13 11.67 -17.33
N ASN A 96 12.51 10.96 -18.28
CA ASN A 96 12.70 9.53 -18.52
C ASN A 96 14.12 9.22 -18.98
#